data_AF-A0A7K7KE67-F1
#
_entry.id   AF-A0A7K7KE67-F1
#
_cell.length_a   1.000
_cell.length_b   1.000
_cell.length_c   1.000
_cell.angle_alpha   90.00
_cell.angle_beta   90.00
_cell.angle_gamma   90.00
#
_symmetry.space_group_name_H-M   'P 1'
#
loop_
_entity.id
_entity.type
_entity.pdbx_description
1 polymer ?
#
loop_
_entity_poly.entity_id
_entity_poly.type
_entity_poly.pdbx_seq_one_letter_code
_entity_poly.pdbx_strand_id
1 'polypeptide(L)'
;PQVFPMLLGDMDSSGSLNAQALHLLGDHLRAKAVFQTHQAKFVTWQFDGEYRGEDCTATLTLGNPDLLGGSVIVVAHFLQSVTARLVLGGELVYHRRPGEEGAILTLAGKYSGTD
;
A
#
# COMPACT_ATOMS: atom_id res chain seq x y z
N PRO A 1 -16.30 -13.91 4.84
CA PRO A 1 -15.02 -14.61 4.57
C PRO A 1 -14.37 -14.09 3.28
N GLN A 2 -13.24 -13.40 3.38
CA GLN A 2 -12.44 -13.05 2.18
C GLN A 2 -11.76 -14.34 1.69
N VAL A 3 -12.03 -14.74 0.44
CA VAL A 3 -11.43 -15.92 -0.19
C VAL A 3 -10.14 -15.47 -0.87
N PHE A 4 -9.01 -16.04 -0.45
CA PHE A 4 -7.70 -15.77 -1.03
C PHE A 4 -7.19 -17.01 -1.77
N PRO A 5 -6.53 -16.87 -2.92
CA PRO A 5 -6.31 -15.61 -3.67
C PRO A 5 -7.57 -15.08 -4.35
N MET A 6 -7.70 -13.76 -4.43
CA MET A 6 -8.75 -13.08 -5.21
C MET A 6 -8.09 -12.34 -6.37
N LEU A 7 -8.44 -12.71 -7.59
CA LEU A 7 -8.08 -11.93 -8.78
C LEU A 7 -9.36 -11.37 -9.38
N LEU A 8 -9.38 -10.06 -9.62
CA LEU A 8 -10.46 -9.34 -10.25
C LEU A 8 -9.87 -8.57 -11.44
N GLY A 9 -10.32 -8.89 -12.65
CA GLY A 9 -9.95 -8.16 -13.86
C GLY A 9 -11.21 -7.64 -14.52
N ASP A 10 -11.28 -6.33 -14.74
CA ASP A 10 -12.34 -5.68 -15.49
C ASP A 10 -11.74 -4.97 -16.70
N MET A 11 -12.38 -5.10 -17.86
CA MET A 11 -11.92 -4.48 -19.10
C MET A 11 -13.10 -3.78 -19.76
N ASP A 12 -12.93 -2.49 -20.08
CA ASP A 12 -13.93 -1.71 -20.78
C ASP A 12 -13.79 -1.83 -22.31
N SER A 13 -14.83 -1.40 -23.03
CA SER A 13 -14.85 -1.38 -24.51
C SER A 13 -13.87 -0.37 -25.13
N SER A 14 -13.21 0.45 -24.32
CA SER A 14 -12.21 1.43 -24.76
C SER A 14 -10.77 0.91 -24.69
N GLY A 15 -10.58 -0.31 -24.18
CA GLY A 15 -9.27 -0.94 -24.01
C GLY A 15 -8.56 -0.54 -22.71
N SER A 16 -9.31 -0.08 -21.71
CA SER A 16 -8.80 0.10 -20.35
C SER A 16 -9.04 -1.18 -19.55
N LEU A 17 -7.97 -1.76 -19.03
CA LEU A 17 -8.00 -2.93 -18.15
C LEU A 17 -7.67 -2.50 -16.73
N ASN A 18 -8.50 -2.86 -15.76
CA ASN A 18 -8.23 -2.76 -14.35
C ASN A 18 -8.14 -4.18 -13.75
N ALA A 19 -6.92 -4.62 -13.45
CA ALA A 19 -6.66 -5.89 -12.79
C ALA A 19 -6.25 -5.65 -11.33
N GLN A 20 -6.83 -6.39 -10.40
CA GLN A 20 -6.53 -6.38 -8.98
C GLN A 20 -6.29 -7.82 -8.54
N ALA A 21 -5.10 -8.10 -8.03
CA ALA A 21 -4.75 -9.37 -7.42
C ALA A 21 -4.53 -9.15 -5.93
N LEU A 22 -5.31 -9.83 -5.11
CA LEU A 22 -5.18 -9.84 -3.66
C LEU A 22 -4.77 -11.24 -3.23
N HIS A 23 -3.61 -11.34 -2.59
CA HIS A 23 -3.01 -12.59 -2.17
C HIS A 23 -2.68 -12.53 -0.68
N LEU A 24 -3.03 -13.57 0.07
CA LEU A 24 -2.64 -13.70 1.46
C LEU A 24 -1.41 -14.62 1.49
N LEU A 25 -0.22 -14.06 1.66
CA LEU A 25 1.04 -14.83 1.66
C LEU A 25 1.22 -15.65 2.95
N GLY A 26 0.46 -15.35 4.00
CA GLY A 26 0.40 -16.10 5.24
C GLY A 26 -0.67 -15.53 6.16
N ASP A 27 -0.85 -16.08 7.36
CA ASP A 27 -1.92 -15.70 8.29
C ASP A 27 -1.93 -14.21 8.66
N HIS A 28 -0.77 -13.57 8.56
CA HIS A 28 -0.55 -12.17 8.95
C HIS A 28 -0.11 -11.26 7.80
N LEU A 29 0.16 -11.78 6.59
CA LEU A 29 0.71 -10.99 5.49
C LEU A 29 -0.22 -11.00 4.28
N ARG A 30 -0.75 -9.83 3.92
CA ARG A 30 -1.61 -9.60 2.77
C ARG A 30 -0.88 -8.76 1.74
N ALA A 31 -0.73 -9.26 0.52
CA ALA A 31 -0.31 -8.49 -0.62
C ALA A 31 -1.50 -8.16 -1.53
N LYS A 32 -1.52 -6.94 -2.04
CA LYS A 32 -2.43 -6.48 -3.08
C LYS A 32 -1.58 -5.91 -4.21
N ALA A 33 -1.89 -6.30 -5.43
CA ALA A 33 -1.34 -5.70 -6.64
C ALA A 33 -2.51 -5.20 -7.48
N VAL A 34 -2.41 -3.98 -7.98
CA VAL A 34 -3.40 -3.36 -8.85
C VAL A 34 -2.68 -2.88 -10.09
N PHE A 35 -3.18 -3.22 -11.26
CA PHE A 35 -2.66 -2.83 -12.55
C PHE A 35 -3.79 -2.17 -13.33
N GLN A 36 -3.59 -0.94 -13.75
CA GLN A 36 -4.51 -0.23 -14.62
C GLN A 36 -3.83 0.17 -15.91
N THR A 37 -4.50 -0.18 -17.01
CA THR A 37 -4.13 0.26 -18.34
C THR A 37 -5.25 1.15 -18.88
N HIS A 38 -4.89 2.11 -19.71
CA HIS A 38 -5.83 2.99 -20.40
C HIS A 38 -5.45 2.98 -21.87
N GLN A 39 -6.39 2.59 -22.75
CA GLN A 39 -6.16 2.50 -24.19
C GLN A 39 -4.87 1.73 -24.55
N ALA A 40 -4.68 0.54 -23.98
CA ALA A 40 -3.50 -0.31 -24.17
C ALA A 40 -2.14 0.26 -23.70
N LYS A 41 -2.13 1.38 -22.95
CA LYS A 41 -0.93 1.85 -22.23
C LYS A 41 -1.03 1.48 -20.75
N PHE A 42 0.05 0.96 -20.18
CA PHE A 42 0.17 0.79 -18.73
C PHE A 42 0.25 2.17 -18.07
N VAL A 43 -0.77 2.53 -17.29
CA VAL A 43 -0.87 3.87 -16.68
C VAL A 43 -0.48 3.81 -15.23
N THR A 44 -1.06 2.88 -14.46
CA THR A 44 -0.80 2.79 -13.03
C THR A 44 -0.59 1.34 -12.63
N TRP A 45 0.33 1.16 -11.70
CA TRP A 45 0.58 -0.10 -11.03
C TRP A 45 0.83 0.24 -9.58
N GLN A 46 0.09 -0.41 -8.71
CA GLN A 46 0.13 -0.19 -7.28
C GLN A 46 0.31 -1.52 -6.59
N PHE A 47 1.27 -1.58 -5.67
CA PHE A 47 1.49 -2.74 -4.82
C PHE A 47 1.35 -2.34 -3.38
N ASP A 48 0.47 -3.00 -2.65
CA ASP A 48 0.30 -2.85 -1.23
C ASP A 48 0.72 -4.14 -0.53
N GLY A 49 1.60 -4.07 0.45
CA GLY A 49 1.94 -5.15 1.36
C GLY A 49 1.52 -4.75 2.76
N GLU A 50 0.53 -5.43 3.32
CA GLU A 50 0.03 -5.22 4.67
C GLU A 50 0.42 -6.42 5.52
N TYR A 51 1.24 -6.16 6.54
CA TYR A 51 1.59 -7.11 7.58
C TYR A 51 0.85 -6.74 8.87
N ARG A 52 0.09 -7.67 9.42
CA ARG A 52 -0.71 -7.49 10.62
C ARG A 52 -0.39 -8.60 11.61
N GLY A 53 0.62 -8.36 12.43
CA GLY A 53 0.95 -9.21 13.58
C GLY A 53 0.03 -8.96 14.76
N GLU A 54 0.34 -9.63 15.88
CA GLU A 54 -0.41 -9.51 17.13
C GLU A 54 -0.21 -8.13 17.77
N ASP A 55 1.04 -7.64 17.83
CA ASP A 55 1.40 -6.39 18.49
C ASP A 55 1.86 -5.27 17.53
N CYS A 56 1.99 -5.57 16.23
CA CYS A 56 2.39 -4.58 15.24
C CYS A 56 1.64 -4.72 13.92
N THR A 57 1.50 -3.60 13.22
CA THR A 57 0.93 -3.52 11.89
C THR A 57 1.86 -2.68 11.03
N ALA A 58 2.33 -3.23 9.93
CA ALA A 58 3.13 -2.53 8.95
C ALA A 58 2.41 -2.55 7.61
N THR A 59 2.36 -1.43 6.91
CA THR A 59 1.86 -1.37 5.54
C THR A 59 2.89 -0.71 4.65
N LEU A 60 3.09 -1.27 3.47
CA LEU A 60 3.97 -0.71 2.45
C LEU A 60 3.18 -0.60 1.16
N THR A 61 2.97 0.61 0.70
CA THR A 61 2.29 0.92 -0.55
C THR A 61 3.27 1.53 -1.53
N LEU A 62 3.42 0.90 -2.68
CA LEU A 62 4.18 1.38 -3.82
C LEU A 62 3.16 1.82 -4.86
N GLY A 63 3.06 3.12 -5.09
CA GLY A 63 2.11 3.73 -6.02
C GLY A 63 2.82 4.28 -7.26
N ASN A 64 2.34 3.86 -8.42
CA ASN A 64 2.71 4.42 -9.72
C ASN A 64 4.24 4.57 -9.96
N PRO A 65 5.04 3.47 -9.87
CA PRO A 65 6.45 3.53 -10.25
C PRO A 65 6.61 3.80 -11.77
N ASP A 66 6.72 5.03 -12.21
CA ASP A 66 7.06 5.32 -13.59
C ASP A 66 8.56 5.02 -13.82
N LEU A 67 8.86 3.85 -14.39
CA LEU A 67 10.23 3.46 -14.76
C LEU A 67 10.78 4.32 -15.91
N LEU A 68 9.91 4.86 -16.78
CA LEU A 68 10.30 5.68 -17.93
C LEU A 68 10.50 7.14 -17.51
N GLY A 69 9.60 7.66 -16.69
CA GLY A 69 9.68 9.00 -16.11
C GLY A 69 10.38 9.05 -14.75
N GLY A 70 11.04 7.98 -14.28
CA GLY A 70 11.81 7.96 -13.04
C GLY A 70 11.05 8.43 -11.79
N SER A 71 9.72 8.26 -11.75
CA SER A 71 8.89 8.68 -10.64
C SER A 71 8.40 7.50 -9.83
N VAL A 72 8.35 7.63 -8.50
CA VAL A 72 7.83 6.58 -7.64
C VAL A 72 7.27 7.20 -6.37
N ILE A 73 6.18 6.63 -5.88
CA ILE A 73 5.63 6.96 -4.57
C ILE A 73 5.71 5.69 -3.72
N VAL A 74 6.36 5.81 -2.58
CA VAL A 74 6.49 4.76 -1.58
C VAL A 74 5.92 5.30 -0.29
N VAL A 75 4.93 4.62 0.26
CA VAL A 75 4.33 4.95 1.54
C VAL A 75 4.52 3.76 2.45
N ALA A 76 5.21 3.96 3.57
CA ALA A 76 5.42 2.94 4.58
C ALA A 76 4.77 3.41 5.88
N HIS A 77 3.78 2.69 6.39
CA HIS A 77 3.28 2.89 7.74
C HIS A 77 3.75 1.77 8.64
N PHE A 78 4.03 2.12 9.87
CA PHE A 78 4.33 1.17 10.92
C PHE A 78 3.65 1.63 12.20
N LEU A 79 2.83 0.77 12.79
CA LEU A 79 2.18 0.97 14.08
C LEU A 79 2.53 -0.21 14.98
N GLN A 80 2.95 0.08 16.20
CA GLN A 80 3.30 -0.91 17.21
C GLN A 80 2.59 -0.58 18.52
N SER A 81 1.93 -1.59 19.07
CA SER A 81 1.40 -1.59 20.43
C SER A 81 2.56 -1.68 21.41
N VAL A 82 2.84 -0.59 22.14
CA VAL A 82 3.90 -0.58 23.16
C VAL A 82 3.33 -1.00 24.52
N THR A 83 2.07 -0.65 24.79
CA THR A 83 1.30 -1.13 25.94
C THR A 83 -0.14 -1.38 25.53
N ALA A 84 -0.92 -2.07 26.37
CA ALA A 84 -2.34 -2.34 26.14
C ALA A 84 -3.21 -1.09 25.84
N ARG A 85 -2.69 0.11 26.12
CA ARG A 85 -3.39 1.39 25.93
C ARG A 85 -2.64 2.36 25.03
N LEU A 86 -1.38 2.10 24.69
CA LEU A 86 -0.54 3.00 23.90
C LEU A 86 -0.06 2.29 22.64
N VAL A 87 -0.51 2.80 21.49
CA VAL A 87 0.01 2.43 20.18
C VAL A 87 0.82 3.60 19.67
N LEU A 88 2.07 3.37 19.31
CA LEU A 88 2.93 4.35 18.67
C LEU A 88 3.25 3.89 17.25
N GLY A 89 3.60 4.82 16.40
CA GLY A 89 4.07 4.47 15.08
C GLY A 89 4.42 5.68 14.24
N GLY A 90 4.61 5.43 12.96
CA GLY A 90 4.95 6.45 12.00
C GLY A 90 4.55 6.07 10.59
N GLU A 91 4.51 7.10 9.76
CA GLU A 91 4.26 7.05 8.34
C GLU A 91 5.45 7.72 7.64
N LEU A 92 6.03 7.02 6.67
CA LEU A 92 7.04 7.55 5.78
C LEU A 92 6.46 7.58 4.37
N VAL A 93 6.24 8.78 3.84
CA VAL A 93 5.87 9.01 2.44
C VAL A 93 7.10 9.50 1.71
N TYR A 94 7.69 8.64 0.90
CA TYR A 94 8.72 9.00 -0.05
C TYR A 94 8.11 9.16 -1.44
N HIS A 95 8.24 10.33 -2.04
CA HIS A 95 7.89 10.53 -3.43
C HIS A 95 9.08 11.11 -4.17
N ARG A 96 9.40 10.48 -5.29
CA ARG A 96 10.45 10.90 -6.20
C ARG A 96 9.81 11.17 -7.55
N ARG A 97 10.10 12.32 -8.14
CA ARG A 97 9.71 12.73 -9.49
C ARG A 97 10.92 13.38 -10.16
N PRO A 98 10.99 13.43 -11.49
CA PRO A 98 12.06 14.16 -12.17
C PRO A 98 12.10 15.62 -11.73
N GLY A 99 13.17 16.01 -11.04
CA GLY A 99 13.36 17.38 -10.54
C GLY A 99 12.77 17.65 -9.15
N GLU A 100 12.07 16.71 -8.53
CA GLU A 100 11.47 16.88 -7.20
C GLU A 100 11.56 15.57 -6.40
N GLU A 101 12.30 15.60 -5.30
CA GLU A 101 12.42 14.48 -4.37
C GLU A 101 11.99 14.96 -2.98
N GLY A 102 11.04 14.26 -2.38
CA GLY A 102 10.49 14.60 -1.07
C GLY A 102 10.25 13.37 -0.22
N ALA A 103 10.69 13.45 1.04
CA ALA A 103 10.39 12.47 2.06
C ALA A 103 9.66 13.15 3.20
N ILE A 104 8.52 12.60 3.60
CA ILE A 104 7.73 13.07 4.73
C ILE A 104 7.71 11.95 5.74
N LEU A 105 8.28 12.19 6.92
CA LEU A 105 8.17 11.30 8.06
C LEU A 105 7.20 11.92 9.06
N THR A 106 6.13 11.21 9.35
CA THR A 106 5.12 11.58 10.34
C THR A 106 5.14 10.55 11.46
N LEU A 107 5.06 11.01 12.69
CA LEU A 107 4.96 10.15 13.87
C LEU A 107 3.55 10.30 14.44
N ALA A 108 2.95 9.18 14.82
CA ALA A 108 1.60 9.13 15.35
C ALA A 108 1.56 8.28 16.63
N GLY A 109 0.73 8.69 17.58
CA GLY A 109 0.50 7.96 18.82
C GLY A 109 -0.98 7.96 19.17
N LYS A 110 -1.52 6.80 19.48
CA LYS A 110 -2.89 6.62 19.96
C LYS A 110 -2.86 6.12 21.38
N TYR A 111 -3.45 6.89 22.29
CA TYR A 111 -3.68 6.49 23.67
C TYR A 111 -5.15 6.21 23.90
N SER A 112 -5.47 5.01 24.40
CA SER A 112 -6.84 4.61 24.76
C SER A 112 -7.00 4.75 26.27
N GLY A 113 -7.69 5.81 26.70
CA GLY A 113 -8.07 5.99 28.11
C GLY A 113 -9.16 5.00 28.52
N THR A 114 -9.15 4.60 29.79
CA THR A 114 -10.30 3.91 30.41
C THR A 114 -11.34 4.95 30.77
N ASP A 115 -12.41 5.00 29.99
CA ASP A 115 -13.70 5.57 30.42
C ASP A 115 -14.52 4.46 31.11
#